data_AF-Q6L264-F1
#
_entry.id   AF-Q6L264-F1
#
_cell.length_a   1.000
_cell.length_b   1.000
_cell.length_c   1.000
_cell.angle_alpha   90.00
_cell.angle_beta   90.00
_cell.angle_gamma   90.00
#
_symmetry.space_group_name_H-M   'P 1'
#
loop_
_entity.id
_entity.type
_entity.pdbx_description
1 polymer ?
#
loop_
_entity_poly.entity_id
_entity_poly.type
_entity_poly.pdbx_seq_one_letter_code
_entity_poly.pdbx_strand_id
1 'polypeptide(L)'
;MNLDSFIENEDLNDDEAKKVKEYIESIKKSREKQGNEECIYWKRGCNNQICPMLNDNSRYIWYSDEDTCSNPEYRNNIVVINQKKLKKKNAPGYFTYNMLNRNFVIKKGITGIDPDVPDSIDSKGQKSVDKLYNDREESWFKEHPELTREQIEKNRKLALKGSEALKKYRGGRK
;
A
#
# COMPACT_ATOMS: atom_id res chain seq x y z
N MET A 1 0.76 27.11 6.08
CA MET A 1 -0.08 26.92 7.27
C MET A 1 0.69 25.98 8.20
N ASN A 2 0.99 26.38 9.44
CA ASN A 2 1.65 25.50 10.41
C ASN A 2 0.58 24.64 11.12
N LEU A 3 0.95 23.47 11.63
CA LEU A 3 0.08 22.54 12.34
C LEU A 3 -0.67 23.23 13.49
N ASP A 4 0.02 24.10 14.23
CA ASP A 4 -0.60 24.87 15.31
C ASP A 4 -1.67 25.83 14.77
N SER A 5 -1.45 26.49 13.63
CA SER A 5 -2.45 27.35 13.00
C SER A 5 -3.64 26.58 12.38
N PHE A 6 -3.51 25.29 12.08
CA PHE A 6 -4.64 24.47 11.62
C PHE A 6 -5.50 24.05 12.82
N ILE A 7 -4.86 23.64 13.91
CA ILE A 7 -5.52 23.21 15.15
C ILE A 7 -6.21 24.39 15.85
N GLU A 8 -5.63 25.58 15.82
CA GLU A 8 -6.24 26.80 16.38
C GLU A 8 -7.48 27.29 15.61
N ASN A 9 -7.63 26.90 14.34
CA ASN A 9 -8.78 27.27 13.51
C ASN A 9 -9.95 26.26 13.62
N GLU A 10 -9.74 25.14 14.28
CA GLU A 10 -10.75 24.12 14.54
C GLU A 10 -11.13 24.18 16.03
N ASP A 11 -12.43 24.13 16.37
CA ASP A 11 -12.93 24.14 17.75
C ASP A 11 -12.66 22.79 18.46
N LEU A 12 -11.40 22.35 18.50
CA LEU A 12 -10.97 21.09 19.12
C LEU A 12 -10.67 21.30 20.61
N ASN A 13 -11.11 20.36 21.44
CA ASN A 13 -10.67 20.35 22.84
C ASN A 13 -9.22 19.85 22.99
N ASP A 14 -8.62 20.08 24.16
CA ASP A 14 -7.20 19.75 24.42
C ASP A 14 -6.84 18.28 24.15
N ASP A 15 -7.74 17.34 24.43
CA ASP A 15 -7.52 15.90 24.20
C ASP A 15 -7.63 15.55 22.70
N GLU A 16 -8.53 16.19 21.97
CA GLU A 16 -8.66 16.04 20.52
C GLU A 16 -7.46 16.66 19.79
N ALA A 17 -7.06 17.87 20.16
CA ALA A 17 -5.89 18.55 19.61
C ALA A 17 -4.61 17.74 19.85
N LYS A 18 -4.43 17.16 21.04
CA LYS A 18 -3.30 16.29 21.37
C LYS A 18 -3.27 15.06 20.45
N LYS A 19 -4.40 14.39 20.25
CA LYS A 19 -4.48 13.20 19.40
C LYS A 19 -4.24 13.51 17.93
N VAL A 20 -4.77 14.63 17.42
CA VAL A 20 -4.50 15.10 16.05
C VAL A 20 -3.00 15.41 15.87
N LYS A 21 -2.35 16.05 16.85
CA LYS A 21 -0.89 16.26 16.83
C LYS A 21 -0.15 14.94 16.80
N GLU A 22 -0.46 14.00 17.71
CA GLU A 22 0.16 12.67 17.75
C GLU A 22 -0.03 11.90 16.43
N TYR A 23 -1.21 11.99 15.82
CA TYR A 23 -1.52 11.38 14.54
C TYR A 23 -0.70 11.98 13.39
N ILE A 24 -0.66 13.31 13.29
CA ILE A 24 0.12 14.00 12.26
C ILE A 24 1.62 13.77 12.46
N GLU A 25 2.11 13.76 13.70
CA GLU A 25 3.47 13.36 14.05
C GLU A 25 3.75 11.93 13.57
N SER A 26 2.79 11.01 13.74
CA SER A 26 2.92 9.61 13.29
C SER A 26 2.97 9.49 11.76
N ILE A 27 2.21 10.29 11.01
CA ILE A 27 2.29 10.37 9.54
C ILE A 27 3.64 10.96 9.11
N LYS A 28 4.10 12.02 9.78
CA LYS A 28 5.42 12.61 9.49
C LYS A 28 6.51 11.57 9.72
N LYS A 29 6.43 10.82 10.82
CA LYS A 29 7.35 9.72 11.14
C LYS A 29 7.24 8.53 10.18
N SER A 30 6.07 8.27 9.60
CA SER A 30 5.91 7.21 8.58
C SER A 30 6.54 7.59 7.23
N ARG A 31 6.76 8.89 7.00
CA ARG A 31 7.53 9.41 5.85
C ARG A 31 9.04 9.45 6.10
N GLU A 32 9.48 9.30 7.35
CA GLU A 32 10.90 9.15 7.66
C GLU A 32 11.40 7.80 7.12
N LYS A 33 12.64 7.79 6.64
CA LYS A 33 13.24 6.60 6.07
C LYS A 33 13.27 5.49 7.13
N GLN A 34 12.47 4.44 6.95
CA GLN A 34 12.44 3.30 7.86
C GLN A 34 12.89 2.00 7.18
N GLY A 35 13.69 1.23 7.91
CA GLY A 35 14.22 -0.04 7.45
C GLY A 35 15.05 -0.71 8.52
N ASN A 36 15.56 -1.89 8.20
CA ASN A 36 16.23 -2.72 9.17
C ASN A 36 17.75 -2.52 9.06
N GLU A 37 18.41 -2.07 10.15
CA GLU A 37 19.86 -1.83 10.20
C GLU A 37 20.69 -3.09 9.92
N GLU A 38 20.16 -4.29 10.13
CA GLU A 38 20.84 -5.54 9.83
C GLU A 38 20.82 -5.86 8.32
N CYS A 39 19.96 -5.20 7.55
CA CYS A 39 19.85 -5.39 6.11
C CYS A 39 21.00 -4.72 5.36
N ILE A 40 21.80 -5.50 4.61
CA ILE A 40 22.90 -4.95 3.80
C ILE A 40 22.40 -3.95 2.74
N TYR A 41 21.18 -4.12 2.24
CA TYR A 41 20.58 -3.24 1.23
C TYR A 41 20.12 -1.93 1.86
N TRP A 42 19.65 -1.97 3.10
CA TRP A 42 19.35 -0.77 3.88
C TRP A 42 20.60 0.07 4.10
N LYS A 43 21.71 -0.55 4.54
CA LYS A 43 23.01 0.12 4.69
C LYS A 43 23.52 0.74 3.39
N ARG A 44 23.16 0.16 2.24
CA ARG A 44 23.50 0.66 0.89
C ARG A 44 22.52 1.72 0.35
N GLY A 45 21.55 2.14 1.15
CA GLY A 45 20.64 3.23 0.78
C GLY A 45 19.27 2.78 0.25
N CYS A 46 18.80 1.57 0.52
CA CYS A 46 17.40 1.18 0.22
C CYS A 46 16.42 2.17 0.85
N ASN A 47 15.48 2.71 0.06
CA ASN A 47 14.48 3.70 0.48
C ASN A 47 13.04 3.16 0.41
N ASN A 48 12.87 1.84 0.50
CA ASN A 48 11.54 1.24 0.49
C ASN A 48 10.82 1.51 1.81
N GLN A 49 9.70 2.23 1.77
CA GLN A 49 8.92 2.60 2.95
C GLN A 49 8.28 1.41 3.68
N ILE A 50 7.92 0.36 2.93
CA ILE A 50 7.33 -0.85 3.50
C ILE A 50 8.36 -1.99 3.43
N CYS A 51 9.26 -2.02 4.40
CA CYS A 51 10.36 -2.98 4.42
C CYS A 51 9.90 -4.36 4.93
N PRO A 52 10.11 -5.45 4.16
CA PRO A 52 9.70 -6.80 4.58
C PRO A 52 10.51 -7.36 5.76
N MET A 53 11.58 -6.68 6.18
CA MET A 53 12.38 -7.03 7.38
C MET A 53 11.96 -6.26 8.64
N LEU A 54 10.99 -5.34 8.54
CA LEU A 54 10.45 -4.67 9.71
C LEU A 54 9.39 -5.55 10.37
N ASN A 55 9.43 -5.61 11.71
CA ASN A 55 8.49 -6.40 12.50
C ASN A 55 7.05 -5.88 12.40
N ASP A 56 6.89 -4.56 12.29
CA ASP A 56 5.60 -3.90 12.14
C ASP A 56 5.64 -2.92 10.98
N ASN A 57 4.79 -3.17 9.99
CA ASN A 57 4.60 -2.28 8.84
C ASN A 57 3.22 -1.60 8.83
N SER A 58 2.40 -1.78 9.87
CA SER A 58 0.99 -1.35 9.91
C SER A 58 0.77 0.15 9.73
N ARG A 59 1.77 0.97 10.07
CA ARG A 59 1.70 2.43 10.03
C ARG A 59 2.31 3.05 8.77
N TYR A 60 2.92 2.24 7.90
CA TYR A 60 3.54 2.75 6.68
C TYR A 60 2.57 2.66 5.51
N ILE A 61 2.62 3.73 4.71
CA ILE A 61 1.98 3.81 3.41
C ILE A 61 3.07 3.79 2.34
N TRP A 62 2.68 3.43 1.13
CA TRP A 62 3.58 3.36 -0.01
C TRP A 62 2.89 3.89 -1.26
N TYR A 63 3.61 4.69 -2.04
CA TYR A 63 3.15 5.23 -3.31
C TYR A 63 3.86 4.54 -4.48
N SER A 64 3.22 4.48 -5.65
CA SER A 64 3.77 3.70 -6.77
C SER A 64 5.03 4.27 -7.41
N ASP A 65 5.31 5.55 -7.19
CA ASP A 65 6.53 6.24 -7.59
C ASP A 65 7.71 5.97 -6.63
N GLU A 66 7.43 5.55 -5.38
CA GLU A 66 8.44 5.20 -4.39
C GLU A 66 9.20 3.90 -4.71
N ASP A 67 10.34 3.71 -4.06
CA ASP A 67 11.19 2.54 -4.24
C ASP A 67 10.55 1.26 -3.67
N THR A 68 10.94 0.13 -4.28
CA THR A 68 10.55 -1.21 -3.82
C THR A 68 11.75 -1.93 -3.23
N CYS A 69 11.51 -2.92 -2.37
CA CYS A 69 12.60 -3.72 -1.81
C CYS A 69 13.48 -4.35 -2.91
N SER A 70 14.79 -4.08 -2.82
CA SER A 70 15.81 -4.62 -3.73
C SER A 70 16.52 -5.86 -3.20
N ASN A 71 16.26 -6.28 -1.95
CA ASN A 71 16.86 -7.48 -1.37
C ASN A 71 16.33 -8.74 -2.12
N PRO A 72 17.19 -9.53 -2.80
CA PRO A 72 16.80 -10.73 -3.52
C PRO A 72 16.14 -11.80 -2.67
N GLU A 73 16.44 -11.86 -1.37
CA GLU A 73 15.83 -12.79 -0.42
C GLU A 73 14.31 -12.59 -0.34
N TYR A 74 13.87 -11.33 -0.38
CA TYR A 74 12.46 -10.94 -0.32
C TYR A 74 11.82 -10.78 -1.70
N ARG A 75 12.47 -11.22 -2.78
CA ARG A 75 11.94 -11.06 -4.15
C ARG A 75 10.58 -11.74 -4.35
N ASN A 76 10.32 -12.80 -3.58
CA ASN A 76 9.10 -13.60 -3.63
C ASN A 76 8.07 -13.19 -2.55
N ASN A 77 8.39 -12.19 -1.72
CA ASN A 77 7.44 -11.67 -0.73
C ASN A 77 6.27 -10.97 -1.47
N ILE A 78 5.04 -11.26 -1.05
CA ILE A 78 3.83 -10.79 -1.74
C ILE A 78 3.73 -9.26 -1.80
N VAL A 79 4.15 -8.57 -0.73
CA VAL A 79 4.18 -7.10 -0.66
C VAL A 79 5.13 -6.57 -1.73
N VAL A 80 6.35 -7.10 -1.79
CA VAL A 80 7.38 -6.69 -2.77
C VAL A 80 6.92 -6.97 -4.20
N ILE A 81 6.25 -8.11 -4.43
CA ILE A 81 5.67 -8.46 -5.74
C ILE A 81 4.59 -7.44 -6.11
N ASN A 82 3.69 -7.11 -5.20
CA ASN A 82 2.58 -6.20 -5.44
C ASN A 82 3.07 -4.76 -5.67
N GLN A 83 4.01 -4.26 -4.86
CA GLN A 83 4.69 -2.99 -5.10
C GLN A 83 5.28 -2.92 -6.52
N LYS A 84 6.05 -3.94 -6.93
CA LYS A 84 6.64 -3.98 -8.29
C LYS A 84 5.60 -3.98 -9.40
N LYS A 85 4.46 -4.67 -9.20
CA LYS A 85 3.37 -4.69 -10.17
C LYS A 85 2.66 -3.34 -10.25
N LEU A 86 2.39 -2.69 -9.11
CA LEU A 86 1.74 -1.38 -9.03
C LEU A 86 2.64 -0.26 -9.59
N LYS A 87 3.95 -0.27 -9.27
CA LYS A 87 4.95 0.63 -9.84
C LYS A 87 4.98 0.56 -11.36
N LYS A 88 4.97 -0.65 -11.94
CA LYS A 88 4.88 -0.84 -13.40
C LYS A 88 3.58 -0.30 -14.02
N LYS A 89 2.54 -0.04 -13.23
CA LYS A 89 1.26 0.50 -13.69
C LYS A 89 1.13 1.99 -13.41
N ASN A 90 2.07 2.62 -12.70
CA ASN A 90 1.96 3.99 -12.19
C ASN A 90 0.60 4.19 -11.48
N ALA A 91 0.26 3.26 -10.58
CA ALA A 91 -1.01 3.30 -9.86
C ALA A 91 -1.07 4.53 -8.93
N PRO A 92 -2.03 5.45 -9.10
CA PRO A 92 -2.13 6.65 -8.26
C PRO A 92 -2.65 6.28 -6.86
N GLY A 93 -2.53 7.22 -5.92
CA GLY A 93 -2.92 7.03 -4.52
C GLY A 93 -1.87 6.25 -3.72
N TYR A 94 -2.14 6.10 -2.42
CA TYR A 94 -1.29 5.35 -1.52
C TYR A 94 -1.83 3.95 -1.26
N PHE A 95 -0.93 3.04 -0.88
CA PHE A 95 -1.24 1.67 -0.51
C PHE A 95 -0.67 1.39 0.88
N THR A 96 -1.48 0.78 1.74
CA THR A 96 -1.04 0.34 3.07
C THR A 96 -0.34 -1.02 2.97
N TYR A 97 0.32 -1.43 4.05
CA TYR A 97 0.83 -2.80 4.18
C TYR A 97 -0.28 -3.85 4.01
N ASN A 98 -1.45 -3.67 4.62
CA ASN A 98 -2.53 -4.66 4.57
C ASN A 98 -3.12 -4.79 3.16
N MET A 99 -3.20 -3.71 2.39
CA MET A 99 -3.56 -3.75 0.97
C MET A 99 -2.55 -4.58 0.17
N LEU A 100 -1.26 -4.37 0.40
CA LEU A 100 -0.19 -5.02 -0.35
C LEU A 100 0.07 -6.47 0.10
N ASN A 101 -0.22 -6.84 1.33
CA ASN A 101 0.07 -8.16 1.90
C ASN A 101 -0.99 -9.22 1.59
N ARG A 102 -1.58 -9.17 0.39
CA ARG A 102 -2.72 -10.00 -0.03
C ARG A 102 -2.61 -10.41 -1.49
N ASN A 103 -3.30 -11.48 -1.86
CA ASN A 103 -3.38 -11.93 -3.26
C ASN A 103 -4.59 -11.31 -3.98
N PHE A 104 -4.43 -10.16 -4.62
CA PHE A 104 -5.50 -9.51 -5.38
C PHE A 104 -5.14 -9.30 -6.87
N VAL A 105 -6.13 -8.96 -7.68
CA VAL A 105 -5.94 -8.73 -9.12
C VAL A 105 -5.48 -7.30 -9.36
N ILE A 106 -4.23 -7.13 -9.79
CA ILE A 106 -3.68 -5.85 -10.24
C ILE A 106 -4.01 -5.66 -11.73
N LYS A 107 -5.08 -4.94 -12.03
CA LYS A 107 -5.54 -4.60 -13.39
C LYS A 107 -5.12 -3.20 -13.82
N LYS A 108 -5.26 -2.88 -15.11
CA LYS A 108 -5.05 -1.51 -15.61
C LYS A 108 -6.08 -0.58 -14.96
N GLY A 109 -5.64 0.60 -14.51
CA GLY A 109 -6.51 1.57 -13.84
C GLY A 109 -6.78 1.26 -12.37
N ILE A 110 -6.04 0.34 -11.75
CA ILE A 110 -6.06 0.18 -10.30
C ILE A 110 -5.54 1.45 -9.62
N THR A 111 -6.23 1.86 -8.56
CA THR A 111 -5.89 3.03 -7.76
C THR A 111 -5.75 2.59 -6.30
N GLY A 112 -4.87 3.28 -5.56
CA GLY A 112 -4.79 3.21 -4.12
C GLY A 112 -5.84 4.10 -3.47
N ILE A 113 -5.69 4.34 -2.18
CA ILE A 113 -6.52 5.30 -1.46
C ILE A 113 -6.04 6.71 -1.83
N ASP A 114 -6.99 7.61 -2.09
CA ASP A 114 -6.71 9.00 -2.44
C ASP A 114 -6.22 9.77 -1.19
N PRO A 115 -5.01 10.40 -1.23
CA PRO A 115 -4.51 11.20 -0.13
C PRO A 115 -5.28 12.52 0.07
N ASP A 116 -5.96 13.04 -0.96
CA ASP A 116 -6.49 14.40 -0.98
C ASP A 116 -8.00 14.46 -0.68
N VAL A 117 -8.68 13.33 -0.49
CA VAL A 117 -10.12 13.31 -0.15
C VAL A 117 -10.28 13.60 1.35
N PRO A 118 -10.88 14.73 1.74
CA PRO A 118 -11.34 14.98 3.09
C PRO A 118 -12.86 14.76 3.09
N ASP A 119 -13.33 13.52 3.01
CA ASP A 119 -14.76 13.27 3.11
C ASP A 119 -15.19 13.55 4.55
N SER A 120 -15.60 14.80 4.77
CA SER A 120 -16.28 15.38 5.93
C SER A 120 -15.86 14.79 7.27
N ILE A 121 -14.76 15.33 7.84
CA ILE A 121 -14.57 15.29 9.29
C ILE A 121 -15.57 16.28 9.88
N ASP A 122 -16.84 15.89 9.96
CA ASP A 122 -17.73 16.49 10.96
C ASP A 122 -17.25 15.96 12.32
N SER A 123 -16.32 16.73 12.90
CA SER A 123 -15.99 16.84 14.32
C SER A 123 -16.45 15.67 15.22
N LYS A 124 -15.50 14.79 15.62
CA LYS A 124 -15.52 13.97 16.86
C LYS A 124 -14.31 13.02 16.97
N GLY A 125 -13.17 13.54 17.43
CA GLY A 125 -12.00 12.82 18.01
C GLY A 125 -11.29 11.71 17.21
N GLN A 126 -10.14 11.25 17.69
CA GLN A 126 -9.28 10.18 17.12
C GLN A 126 -10.01 8.93 16.62
N LYS A 127 -11.15 8.56 17.23
CA LYS A 127 -11.97 7.44 16.78
C LYS A 127 -12.59 7.67 15.40
N SER A 128 -12.82 8.91 14.98
CA SER A 128 -13.31 9.21 13.63
C SER A 128 -12.21 9.09 12.58
N VAL A 129 -10.98 9.51 12.87
CA VAL A 129 -9.85 9.43 11.94
C VAL A 129 -9.48 7.97 11.66
N ASP A 130 -9.18 7.16 12.69
CA ASP A 130 -8.83 5.75 12.49
C ASP A 130 -9.98 4.98 11.81
N LYS A 131 -11.22 5.32 12.15
CA LYS A 131 -12.40 4.75 11.49
C LYS A 131 -12.48 5.18 10.02
N LEU A 132 -12.22 6.43 9.66
CA LEU A 132 -12.19 6.88 8.27
C LEU A 132 -11.12 6.14 7.44
N TYR A 133 -9.92 5.93 8.01
CA TYR A 133 -8.88 5.16 7.34
C TYR A 133 -9.28 3.69 7.16
N ASN A 134 -9.82 3.07 8.21
CA ASN A 134 -10.31 1.70 8.15
C ASN A 134 -11.47 1.56 7.15
N ASP A 135 -12.41 2.51 7.13
CA ASP A 135 -13.56 2.50 6.22
C ASP A 135 -13.11 2.61 4.75
N ARG A 136 -12.07 3.41 4.47
CA ARG A 136 -11.46 3.53 3.13
C ARG A 136 -10.73 2.26 2.73
N GLU A 137 -9.97 1.68 3.65
CA GLU A 137 -9.26 0.43 3.42
C GLU A 137 -10.25 -0.73 3.20
N GLU A 138 -11.33 -0.79 4.00
CA GLU A 138 -12.43 -1.74 3.82
C GLU A 138 -13.15 -1.57 2.49
N SER A 139 -13.40 -0.33 2.07
CA SER A 139 -14.00 -0.03 0.77
C SER A 139 -13.08 -0.51 -0.35
N TRP A 140 -11.79 -0.24 -0.23
CA TRP A 140 -10.80 -0.73 -1.18
C TRP A 140 -10.76 -2.27 -1.22
N PHE A 141 -10.88 -2.96 -0.08
CA PHE A 141 -10.96 -4.43 -0.03
C PHE A 141 -12.21 -5.00 -0.71
N LYS A 142 -13.35 -4.30 -0.63
CA LYS A 142 -14.58 -4.70 -1.33
C LYS A 142 -14.40 -4.62 -2.84
N GLU A 143 -13.71 -3.59 -3.33
CA GLU A 143 -13.42 -3.41 -4.75
C GLU A 143 -12.29 -4.32 -5.26
N HIS A 144 -11.36 -4.67 -4.38
CA HIS A 144 -10.17 -5.48 -4.66
C HIS A 144 -10.13 -6.72 -3.77
N PRO A 145 -11.10 -7.64 -3.92
CA PRO A 145 -11.19 -8.81 -3.07
C PRO A 145 -9.97 -9.71 -3.24
N GLU A 146 -9.58 -10.33 -2.14
CA GLU A 146 -8.53 -11.33 -2.15
C GLU A 146 -8.98 -12.60 -2.89
N LEU A 147 -8.10 -13.10 -3.74
CA LEU A 147 -8.32 -14.29 -4.52
C LEU A 147 -8.28 -15.52 -3.63
N THR A 148 -9.31 -16.36 -3.76
CA THR A 148 -9.33 -17.67 -3.13
C THR A 148 -8.28 -18.59 -3.76
N ARG A 149 -7.86 -19.61 -3.02
CA ARG A 149 -6.94 -20.65 -3.54
C ARG A 149 -7.45 -21.28 -4.84
N GLU A 150 -8.76 -21.50 -4.92
CA GLU A 150 -9.41 -22.04 -6.12
C GLU A 150 -9.33 -21.08 -7.31
N GLN A 151 -9.56 -19.78 -7.09
CA GLN A 151 -9.42 -18.76 -8.12
C GLN A 151 -7.97 -18.65 -8.60
N ILE A 152 -6.99 -18.70 -7.69
CA ILE A 152 -5.56 -18.70 -8.01
C ILE A 152 -5.21 -19.90 -8.90
N GLU A 153 -5.65 -21.10 -8.52
CA GLU A 153 -5.36 -22.32 -9.28
C GLU A 153 -6.07 -22.33 -10.64
N LYS A 154 -7.32 -21.84 -10.71
CA LYS A 154 -8.04 -21.66 -11.97
C LYS A 154 -7.30 -20.71 -12.91
N ASN A 155 -6.83 -19.57 -12.40
CA ASN A 155 -6.06 -18.60 -13.17
C ASN A 155 -4.74 -19.18 -13.67
N ARG A 156 -4.05 -19.98 -12.84
CA ARG A 156 -2.82 -20.69 -13.23
C ARG A 156 -3.08 -21.66 -14.39
N LYS A 157 -4.13 -22.47 -14.30
CA LYS A 157 -4.51 -23.42 -15.37
C LYS A 157 -4.85 -22.69 -16.67
N LEU A 158 -5.57 -21.57 -16.59
CA LEU A 158 -5.88 -20.74 -17.77
C LEU A 158 -4.61 -20.16 -18.41
N ALA A 159 -3.67 -19.66 -17.61
CA ALA A 159 -2.40 -19.13 -18.11
C ALA A 159 -1.55 -20.20 -18.83
N LEU A 160 -1.51 -21.42 -18.30
CA LEU A 160 -0.82 -22.56 -18.94
C LEU A 160 -1.44 -22.89 -20.30
N LYS A 161 -2.77 -23.02 -20.36
CA LYS A 161 -3.50 -23.27 -21.62
C LYS A 161 -3.24 -22.16 -22.65
N GLY A 162 -3.25 -20.90 -22.23
CA GLY A 162 -2.95 -19.76 -23.10
C GLY A 162 -1.52 -19.80 -23.65
N SER A 163 -0.54 -20.14 -22.81
CA SER A 163 0.86 -20.31 -23.22
C SER A 163 1.03 -21.44 -24.24
N GLU A 164 0.37 -22.58 -24.03
CA GLU A 164 0.37 -23.70 -24.97
C GLU A 164 -0.27 -23.34 -26.32
N ALA A 165 -1.40 -22.63 -26.30
CA ALA A 165 -2.06 -22.15 -27.51
C ALA A 165 -1.14 -21.20 -28.31
N LEU A 166 -0.47 -20.26 -27.64
CA LEU A 166 0.49 -19.35 -28.26
C LEU A 166 1.68 -20.09 -28.88
N LYS A 167 2.20 -21.14 -28.22
CA LYS A 167 3.27 -21.98 -28.78
C LYS A 167 2.83 -22.68 -30.05
N LYS A 168 1.62 -23.28 -30.07
CA LYS A 168 1.06 -23.93 -31.27
C LYS A 168 0.88 -22.95 -32.42
N TYR A 169 0.30 -21.77 -32.15
CA TYR A 169 0.12 -20.73 -33.15
C TYR A 169 1.44 -20.25 -33.77
N ARG A 170 2.47 -20.03 -32.94
CA ARG A 170 3.81 -19.64 -33.42
C ARG A 170 4.53 -20.76 -34.18
N GLY A 171 4.31 -22.02 -33.79
CA GLY A 171 4.90 -23.19 -34.43
C GLY A 171 4.31 -23.52 -35.81
N GLY A 172 3.02 -23.23 -36.03
CA GLY A 172 2.34 -23.45 -37.31
C GLY A 172 2.54 -22.32 -38.35
N ARG A 173 3.41 -21.35 -38.06
CA ARG A 173 3.74 -20.22 -38.94
C ARG A 173 5.10 -20.38 -39.64
N LYS A 174 5.66 -21.59 -39.59
CA LYS A 174 6.90 -21.99 -40.27
C LYS A 174 6.58 -22.71 -41.57
#